data_AF-A0A4V1DAW3-F1
#
_entry.id   AF-A0A4V1DAW3-F1
#
_cell.length_a   1.000
_cell.length_b   1.000
_cell.length_c   1.000
_cell.angle_alpha   90.00
_cell.angle_beta   90.00
_cell.angle_gamma   90.00
#
_symmetry.space_group_name_H-M   'P 1'
#
loop_
_entity.id
_entity.type
_entity.pdbx_description
1 polymer ?
#
loop_
_entity_poly.entity_id
_entity_poly.type
_entity_poly.pdbx_seq_one_letter_code
_entity_poly.pdbx_strand_id
1 'polypeptide(L)'
;MGIETTITKVVDACNKLTETVTNQIGKIDARVDAASNQFTAWRNSVQAKDINGRALYKQEIDLTGLSTDVFYPVWWTMPGNEAGETEITISRYFSRDSQKAPFGEGVVHIAGLSLQLEGIGYIWSGDSNFMAVKRISQTYRETVRGISFGMICTARAVTGLRPMYLGLTAGQLTNSPQFSGVYLRGGLSYSITKTFDYPINFSKVDSEVSMADNVTADWEVRWSVKPYSMAQADAVIGKVYQNKSLAYSYDNDARYTSKV
;
A
#
# COMPACT_ATOMS: atom_id res chain seq x y z
N MET A 1 81.71 -21.56 -16.53
CA MET A 1 80.86 -20.34 -16.61
C MET A 1 81.45 -19.31 -15.68
N GLY A 2 81.79 -18.11 -16.17
CA GLY A 2 82.36 -17.04 -15.36
C GLY A 2 81.29 -16.34 -14.50
N ILE A 3 81.72 -15.72 -13.40
CA ILE A 3 80.86 -14.94 -12.49
C ILE A 3 80.04 -13.89 -13.26
N GLU A 4 80.64 -13.24 -14.26
CA GLU A 4 79.97 -12.25 -15.12
C GLU A 4 78.76 -12.83 -15.86
N THR A 5 78.87 -14.04 -16.42
CA THR A 5 77.75 -14.72 -17.10
C THR A 5 76.61 -15.05 -16.14
N THR A 6 76.94 -15.37 -14.89
CA THR A 6 75.94 -15.64 -13.84
C THR A 6 75.24 -14.35 -13.40
N ILE A 7 75.98 -13.24 -13.25
CA ILE A 7 75.42 -11.93 -12.90
C ILE A 7 74.43 -11.47 -13.98
N THR A 8 74.78 -11.57 -15.26
CA THR A 8 73.87 -11.19 -16.36
C THR A 8 72.56 -11.98 -16.32
N LYS A 9 72.61 -13.31 -16.11
CA LYS A 9 71.41 -14.15 -16.01
C LYS A 9 70.50 -13.78 -14.85
N VAL A 10 71.07 -13.41 -13.70
CA VAL A 10 70.30 -12.96 -12.53
C VAL A 10 69.63 -11.62 -12.82
N VAL A 11 70.36 -10.67 -13.43
CA VAL A 11 69.81 -9.36 -13.81
C VAL A 11 68.64 -9.52 -14.79
N ASP A 12 68.78 -10.36 -15.82
CA ASP A 12 67.71 -10.63 -16.78
C ASP A 12 66.47 -11.26 -16.12
N ALA A 13 66.69 -12.21 -15.20
CA ALA A 13 65.62 -12.83 -14.42
C ALA A 13 64.91 -11.81 -13.51
N CYS A 14 65.66 -10.92 -12.85
CA CYS A 14 65.10 -9.84 -12.03
C CYS A 14 64.29 -8.84 -12.87
N ASN A 15 64.78 -8.46 -14.05
CA ASN A 15 64.06 -7.58 -14.97
C ASN A 15 62.75 -8.23 -15.43
N LYS A 16 62.79 -9.50 -15.82
CA LYS A 16 61.61 -10.26 -16.24
C LYS A 16 60.59 -10.44 -15.11
N LEU A 17 61.07 -10.69 -13.88
CA LEU A 17 60.21 -10.76 -12.70
C LEU A 17 59.55 -9.40 -12.42
N THR A 18 60.31 -8.31 -12.48
CA THR A 18 59.81 -6.95 -12.27
C THR A 18 58.72 -6.62 -13.29
N GLU A 19 58.96 -6.87 -14.57
CA GLU A 19 57.96 -6.68 -15.63
C GLU A 19 56.70 -7.53 -15.39
N THR A 20 56.88 -8.79 -14.99
CA THR A 20 55.76 -9.68 -14.67
C THR A 20 54.94 -9.15 -13.51
N VAL A 21 55.59 -8.69 -12.43
CA VAL A 21 54.93 -8.12 -11.25
C VAL A 21 54.18 -6.84 -11.61
N THR A 22 54.80 -5.91 -12.33
CA THR A 22 54.14 -4.68 -12.78
C THR A 22 52.90 -4.97 -13.64
N ASN A 23 53.01 -5.91 -14.58
CA ASN A 23 51.88 -6.31 -15.43
C ASN A 23 50.76 -6.99 -14.63
N GLN A 24 51.08 -7.79 -13.61
CA GLN A 24 50.07 -8.41 -12.76
C GLN A 24 49.41 -7.39 -11.84
N ILE A 25 50.15 -6.44 -11.28
CA ILE A 25 49.59 -5.32 -10.49
C ILE A 25 48.58 -4.54 -11.35
N GLY A 26 48.95 -4.15 -12.57
CA GLY A 26 48.02 -3.44 -13.46
C GLY A 26 46.75 -4.23 -13.79
N LYS A 27 46.85 -5.57 -13.93
CA LYS A 27 45.67 -6.44 -14.11
C LYS A 27 44.81 -6.55 -12.85
N ILE A 28 45.42 -6.56 -11.67
CA ILE A 28 44.71 -6.58 -10.39
C ILE A 28 43.96 -5.27 -10.21
N ASP A 29 44.62 -4.13 -10.40
CA ASP A 29 44.02 -2.80 -10.26
C ASP A 29 42.81 -2.65 -11.19
N ALA A 30 42.96 -3.01 -12.47
CA ALA A 30 41.86 -2.98 -13.43
C ALA A 30 40.67 -3.87 -13.03
N ARG A 31 40.92 -5.04 -12.43
CA ARG A 31 39.85 -5.92 -11.94
C ARG A 31 39.17 -5.37 -10.70
N VAL A 32 39.94 -4.79 -9.79
CA VAL A 32 39.42 -4.15 -8.56
C VAL A 32 38.54 -2.96 -8.94
N ASP A 33 38.97 -2.12 -9.88
CA ASP A 33 38.19 -0.98 -10.36
C ASP A 33 36.89 -1.43 -11.04
N ALA A 34 36.96 -2.45 -11.90
CA ALA A 34 35.77 -3.00 -12.55
C ALA A 34 34.77 -3.57 -11.53
N ALA A 35 35.24 -4.34 -10.55
CA ALA A 35 34.40 -4.88 -9.49
C ALA A 35 33.80 -3.77 -8.60
N SER A 36 34.58 -2.75 -8.26
CA SER A 36 34.12 -1.59 -7.48
C SER A 36 33.02 -0.82 -8.21
N ASN A 37 33.17 -0.61 -9.52
CA ASN A 37 32.17 0.04 -10.37
C ASN A 37 30.89 -0.79 -10.47
N GLN A 38 31.00 -2.11 -10.68
CA GLN A 38 29.84 -3.02 -10.70
C GLN A 38 29.10 -3.03 -9.36
N PHE A 39 29.84 -3.12 -8.25
CA PHE A 39 29.27 -3.07 -6.90
C PHE A 39 28.56 -1.74 -6.64
N THR A 40 29.18 -0.61 -7.02
CA THR A 40 28.58 0.72 -6.84
C THR A 40 27.31 0.88 -7.66
N ALA A 41 27.32 0.42 -8.91
CA ALA A 41 26.14 0.43 -9.77
C ALA A 41 25.01 -0.41 -9.16
N TRP A 42 25.30 -1.66 -8.78
CA TRP A 42 24.33 -2.55 -8.14
C TRP A 42 23.78 -1.96 -6.85
N ARG A 43 24.64 -1.46 -5.96
CA ARG A 43 24.25 -0.86 -4.67
C ARG A 43 23.31 0.34 -4.87
N ASN A 44 23.51 1.11 -5.93
CA ASN A 44 22.69 2.28 -6.22
C ASN A 44 21.33 1.92 -6.86
N SER A 45 21.20 0.73 -7.46
CA SER A 45 19.99 0.32 -8.18
C SER A 45 19.16 -0.74 -7.46
N VAL A 46 19.76 -1.52 -6.57
CA VAL A 46 19.12 -2.67 -5.92
C VAL A 46 17.94 -2.24 -5.06
N GLN A 47 16.81 -2.91 -5.21
CA GLN A 47 15.62 -2.75 -4.37
C GLN A 47 15.42 -4.00 -3.51
N ALA A 48 14.64 -3.89 -2.43
CA ALA A 48 14.37 -5.02 -1.54
C ALA A 48 13.88 -6.26 -2.30
N LYS A 49 12.97 -6.08 -3.28
CA LYS A 49 12.45 -7.17 -4.12
C LYS A 49 13.53 -7.92 -4.90
N ASP A 50 14.65 -7.26 -5.24
CA ASP A 50 15.72 -7.84 -6.07
C ASP A 50 16.66 -8.76 -5.27
N ILE A 51 16.50 -8.80 -3.93
CA ILE A 51 17.30 -9.59 -2.99
C ILE A 51 16.43 -10.42 -2.03
N ASN A 52 15.22 -10.78 -2.45
CA ASN A 52 14.22 -11.49 -1.63
C ASN A 52 13.82 -10.76 -0.33
N GLY A 53 13.94 -9.43 -0.30
CA GLY A 53 13.43 -8.57 0.76
C GLY A 53 11.97 -8.16 0.55
N ARG A 54 11.25 -7.87 1.63
CA ARG A 54 9.85 -7.41 1.57
C ARG A 54 9.80 -5.98 1.03
N ALA A 55 9.21 -5.81 -0.16
CA ALA A 55 9.08 -4.50 -0.78
C ALA A 55 7.99 -3.64 -0.12
N LEU A 56 8.21 -2.33 -0.10
CA LEU A 56 7.23 -1.33 0.33
C LEU A 56 6.96 -0.36 -0.82
N TYR A 57 5.71 -0.28 -1.22
CA TYR A 57 5.22 0.59 -2.29
C TYR A 57 4.48 1.76 -1.68
N LYS A 58 4.70 2.96 -2.23
CA LYS A 58 4.07 4.20 -1.76
C LYS A 58 3.11 4.74 -2.81
N GLN A 59 1.99 5.29 -2.34
CA GLN A 59 1.00 5.97 -3.16
C GLN A 59 0.44 7.16 -2.37
N GLU A 60 0.22 8.29 -3.04
CA GLU A 60 -0.52 9.41 -2.45
C GLU A 60 -1.95 9.41 -2.99
N ILE A 61 -2.91 9.70 -2.11
CA ILE A 61 -4.29 10.01 -2.48
C ILE A 61 -4.54 11.48 -2.14
N ASP A 62 -4.83 12.29 -3.15
CA ASP A 62 -5.12 13.71 -3.00
C ASP A 62 -6.62 14.01 -3.14
N LEU A 63 -7.30 14.14 -2.00
CA LEU A 63 -8.69 14.59 -1.90
C LEU A 63 -8.79 16.09 -1.57
N THR A 64 -7.70 16.85 -1.67
CA THR A 64 -7.76 18.31 -1.48
C THR A 64 -8.61 18.97 -2.58
N GLY A 65 -9.21 20.10 -2.25
CA GLY A 65 -10.20 20.78 -3.10
C GLY A 65 -11.61 20.17 -3.07
N LEU A 66 -11.77 18.99 -2.46
CA LEU A 66 -13.08 18.39 -2.22
C LEU A 66 -13.67 18.85 -0.88
N SER A 67 -14.99 18.69 -0.72
CA SER A 67 -15.68 19.05 0.52
C SER A 67 -15.11 18.30 1.73
N THR A 68 -14.87 19.03 2.83
CA THR A 68 -14.45 18.44 4.10
C THR A 68 -15.58 17.76 4.85
N ASP A 69 -16.82 17.89 4.40
CA ASP A 69 -17.98 17.28 5.05
C ASP A 69 -18.44 16.01 4.36
N VAL A 70 -17.56 15.45 3.51
CA VAL A 70 -17.81 14.26 2.70
C VAL A 70 -16.66 13.28 2.85
N PHE A 71 -16.98 12.00 2.94
CA PHE A 71 -16.03 10.91 2.84
C PHE A 71 -16.10 10.24 1.48
N TYR A 72 -14.95 10.02 0.86
CA TYR A 72 -14.77 9.48 -0.48
C TYR A 72 -14.25 8.04 -0.42
N PRO A 73 -14.73 7.16 -1.32
CA PRO A 73 -14.38 5.75 -1.29
C PRO A 73 -12.94 5.52 -1.75
N VAL A 74 -12.24 4.63 -1.03
CA VAL A 74 -10.92 4.11 -1.33
C VAL A 74 -10.95 2.61 -1.15
N TRP A 75 -10.57 1.85 -2.17
CA TRP A 75 -10.73 0.40 -2.18
C TRP A 75 -9.58 -0.32 -2.89
N TRP A 76 -9.38 -1.58 -2.52
CA TRP A 76 -8.31 -2.43 -3.05
C TRP A 76 -8.71 -3.89 -2.93
N THR A 77 -8.06 -4.75 -3.71
CA THR A 77 -8.05 -6.19 -3.47
C THR A 77 -6.77 -6.52 -2.71
N MET A 78 -6.80 -7.38 -1.69
CA MET A 78 -5.56 -7.85 -1.08
C MET A 78 -5.03 -9.06 -1.87
N PRO A 79 -3.70 -9.21 -2.01
CA PRO A 79 -3.08 -10.41 -2.55
C PRO A 79 -3.49 -11.67 -1.78
N GLY A 80 -3.61 -12.80 -2.49
CA GLY A 80 -3.92 -14.11 -1.89
C GLY A 80 -2.73 -14.75 -1.16
N ASN A 81 -2.92 -15.99 -0.70
CA ASN A 81 -2.01 -16.68 0.22
C ASN A 81 -0.56 -16.80 -0.26
N GLU A 82 -0.35 -16.99 -1.56
CA GLU A 82 0.98 -17.13 -2.16
C GLU A 82 1.83 -15.85 -2.07
N ALA A 83 1.20 -14.69 -1.86
CA ALA A 83 1.90 -13.43 -1.65
C ALA A 83 2.26 -13.20 -0.16
N GLY A 84 1.78 -14.05 0.75
CA GLY A 84 1.93 -13.90 2.18
C GLY A 84 1.08 -12.75 2.77
N GLU A 85 1.34 -12.44 4.03
CA GLU A 85 0.61 -11.36 4.72
C GLU A 85 0.86 -10.01 4.06
N THR A 86 -0.24 -9.30 3.82
CA THR A 86 -0.25 -7.97 3.26
C THR A 86 -0.44 -6.93 4.36
N GLU A 87 0.35 -5.86 4.29
CA GLU A 87 0.21 -4.69 5.15
C GLU A 87 -0.19 -3.47 4.33
N ILE A 88 -1.08 -2.65 4.87
CA ILE A 88 -1.45 -1.34 4.34
C ILE A 88 -1.44 -0.34 5.48
N THR A 89 -0.69 0.75 5.31
CA THR A 89 -0.71 1.90 6.21
C THR A 89 -1.24 3.11 5.47
N ILE A 90 -2.34 3.68 5.96
CA ILE A 90 -2.88 4.96 5.49
C ILE A 90 -2.57 6.00 6.57
N SER A 91 -1.86 7.06 6.20
CA SER A 91 -1.36 8.02 7.17
C SER A 91 -1.39 9.45 6.65
N ARG A 92 -1.47 10.40 7.58
CA ARG A 92 -1.19 11.81 7.30
C ARG A 92 -0.69 12.51 8.56
N TYR A 93 0.26 13.41 8.36
CA TYR A 93 0.72 14.32 9.41
C TYR A 93 -0.32 15.41 9.66
N PHE A 94 -0.50 15.81 10.92
CA PHE A 94 -1.65 16.59 11.34
C PHE A 94 -1.75 17.99 10.70
N SER A 95 -0.62 18.60 10.31
CA SER A 95 -0.61 19.93 9.69
C SER A 95 -0.49 19.90 8.17
N ARG A 96 -0.45 18.71 7.57
CA ARG A 96 -0.45 18.56 6.12
C ARG A 96 -1.68 19.26 5.54
N ASP A 97 -1.47 19.97 4.43
CA ASP A 97 -2.47 20.77 3.71
C ASP A 97 -2.95 22.03 4.44
N SER A 98 -2.33 22.43 5.57
CA SER A 98 -2.70 23.66 6.28
C SER A 98 -2.63 24.92 5.42
N GLN A 99 -1.67 24.98 4.48
CA GLN A 99 -1.53 26.07 3.51
C GLN A 99 -2.68 26.16 2.51
N LYS A 100 -3.51 25.12 2.38
CA LYS A 100 -4.71 25.09 1.53
C LYS A 100 -5.97 25.49 2.31
N ALA A 101 -5.84 25.83 3.59
CA ALA A 101 -6.92 26.25 4.48
C ALA A 101 -8.19 25.35 4.41
N PRO A 102 -8.09 24.01 4.47
CA PRO A 102 -9.24 23.13 4.26
C PRO A 102 -10.32 23.32 5.34
N PHE A 103 -9.96 23.84 6.51
CA PHE A 103 -10.89 24.16 7.59
C PHE A 103 -10.91 25.66 7.93
N GLY A 104 -10.56 26.50 6.96
CA GLY A 104 -10.46 27.95 7.13
C GLY A 104 -9.04 28.44 7.45
N GLU A 105 -8.86 29.74 7.25
CA GLU A 105 -7.58 30.43 7.43
C GLU A 105 -7.06 30.36 8.87
N GLY A 106 -5.74 30.23 9.02
CA GLY A 106 -5.08 30.18 10.33
C GLY A 106 -5.21 28.86 11.09
N VAL A 107 -5.96 27.87 10.58
CA VAL A 107 -6.04 26.53 11.19
C VAL A 107 -4.83 25.70 10.77
N VAL A 108 -3.89 25.46 11.69
CA VAL A 108 -2.66 24.69 11.41
C VAL A 108 -2.72 23.23 11.88
N HIS A 109 -3.52 22.94 12.91
CA HIS A 109 -3.80 21.57 13.34
C HIS A 109 -5.04 21.06 12.59
N ILE A 110 -4.81 20.44 11.43
CA ILE A 110 -5.84 20.02 10.48
C ILE A 110 -6.46 18.69 10.92
N ALA A 111 -5.76 17.58 10.75
CA ALA A 111 -6.20 16.24 11.15
C ALA A 111 -5.06 15.22 11.05
N GLY A 112 -4.79 14.41 12.07
CA GLY A 112 -3.81 13.32 11.98
C GLY A 112 -4.47 11.98 11.71
N LEU A 113 -3.83 11.11 10.92
CA LEU A 113 -4.25 9.72 10.73
C LEU A 113 -3.04 8.79 10.81
N SER A 114 -3.18 7.71 11.58
CA SER A 114 -2.37 6.50 11.49
C SER A 114 -3.30 5.31 11.52
N LEU A 115 -3.63 4.78 10.33
CA LEU A 115 -4.38 3.55 10.16
C LEU A 115 -3.42 2.47 9.63
N GLN A 116 -3.29 1.39 10.39
CA GLN A 116 -2.49 0.22 10.02
C GLN A 116 -3.42 -0.98 9.90
N LEU A 117 -3.38 -1.61 8.74
CA LEU A 117 -4.16 -2.78 8.38
C LEU A 117 -3.20 -3.92 8.02
N GLU A 118 -3.61 -5.14 8.36
CA GLU A 118 -2.99 -6.35 7.86
C GLU A 118 -4.06 -7.31 7.36
N GLY A 119 -3.70 -8.20 6.45
CA GLY A 119 -4.64 -9.17 5.91
C GLY A 119 -4.08 -10.03 4.80
N ILE A 120 -4.93 -10.92 4.29
CA ILE A 120 -4.63 -11.81 3.19
C ILE A 120 -5.92 -12.14 2.44
N GLY A 121 -5.81 -12.19 1.11
CA GLY A 121 -6.92 -12.53 0.22
C GLY A 121 -8.11 -11.58 0.31
N TYR A 122 -9.22 -12.01 -0.28
CA TYR A 122 -10.48 -11.30 -0.28
C TYR A 122 -11.60 -12.32 -0.11
N ILE A 123 -12.83 -11.88 0.13
CA ILE A 123 -13.92 -12.81 0.51
C ILE A 123 -14.16 -13.89 -0.58
N TRP A 124 -13.93 -13.55 -1.85
CA TRP A 124 -14.00 -14.50 -2.98
C TRP A 124 -12.68 -15.20 -3.33
N SER A 125 -11.58 -15.03 -2.60
CA SER A 125 -10.30 -15.66 -2.96
C SER A 125 -10.28 -17.18 -2.78
N GLY A 126 -11.33 -17.78 -2.19
CA GLY A 126 -11.48 -19.23 -2.01
C GLY A 126 -10.63 -19.82 -0.89
N ASP A 127 -9.42 -19.31 -0.68
CA ASP A 127 -8.54 -19.68 0.42
C ASP A 127 -8.86 -18.95 1.73
N SER A 128 -8.19 -19.34 2.83
CA SER A 128 -8.19 -18.58 4.09
C SER A 128 -7.91 -17.11 3.83
N ASN A 129 -8.76 -16.24 4.36
CA ASN A 129 -8.69 -14.80 4.11
C ASN A 129 -9.08 -14.03 5.36
N PHE A 130 -8.50 -12.84 5.53
CA PHE A 130 -8.85 -11.92 6.61
C PHE A 130 -8.36 -10.51 6.31
N MET A 131 -8.93 -9.55 7.02
CA MET A 131 -8.32 -8.24 7.23
C MET A 131 -8.58 -7.83 8.67
N ALA A 132 -7.53 -7.33 9.33
CA ALA A 132 -7.55 -6.89 10.71
C ALA A 132 -7.12 -5.43 10.82
N VAL A 133 -7.74 -4.70 11.75
CA VAL A 133 -7.30 -3.34 12.09
C VAL A 133 -6.21 -3.47 13.15
N LYS A 134 -4.96 -3.42 12.71
CA LYS A 134 -3.81 -3.46 13.60
C LYS A 134 -3.79 -2.25 14.52
N ARG A 135 -3.90 -1.04 13.98
CA ARG A 135 -3.98 0.20 14.77
C ARG A 135 -4.83 1.24 14.06
N ILE A 136 -5.52 2.06 14.83
CA ILE A 136 -6.20 3.25 14.31
C ILE A 136 -6.06 4.41 15.29
N SER A 137 -5.47 5.50 14.81
CA SER A 137 -5.38 6.74 15.56
C SER A 137 -5.77 7.91 14.68
N GLN A 138 -6.70 8.71 15.18
CA GLN A 138 -7.17 9.94 14.54
C GLN A 138 -7.02 11.08 15.55
N THR A 139 -6.44 12.19 15.14
CA THR A 139 -6.26 13.37 16.00
C THR A 139 -6.84 14.63 15.36
N TYR A 140 -7.31 15.55 16.21
CA TYR A 140 -7.95 16.82 15.86
C TYR A 140 -9.31 16.70 15.16
N ARG A 141 -9.39 15.94 14.06
CA ARG A 141 -10.61 15.73 13.30
C ARG A 141 -10.64 14.30 12.77
N GLU A 142 -11.85 13.78 12.55
CA GLU A 142 -12.03 12.52 11.86
C GLU A 142 -11.54 12.61 10.41
N THR A 143 -10.96 11.51 9.94
CA THR A 143 -10.27 11.39 8.64
C THR A 143 -10.64 10.11 7.90
N VAL A 144 -11.08 9.06 8.61
CA VAL A 144 -11.46 7.77 8.02
C VAL A 144 -12.72 7.19 8.67
N ARG A 145 -13.51 6.50 7.85
CA ARG A 145 -14.74 5.75 8.18
C ARG A 145 -14.81 4.45 7.37
N GLY A 146 -15.75 3.57 7.73
CA GLY A 146 -16.12 2.40 6.91
C GLY A 146 -14.96 1.47 6.57
N ILE A 147 -14.05 1.22 7.50
CA ILE A 147 -12.98 0.24 7.32
C ILE A 147 -13.62 -1.14 7.31
N SER A 148 -13.55 -1.82 6.16
CA SER A 148 -14.32 -3.05 5.96
C SER A 148 -13.57 -4.07 5.11
N PHE A 149 -13.53 -5.32 5.59
CA PHE A 149 -13.19 -6.48 4.79
C PHE A 149 -14.40 -6.81 3.93
N GLY A 150 -14.34 -6.43 2.66
CA GLY A 150 -15.52 -6.27 1.83
C GLY A 150 -16.03 -4.83 1.83
N MET A 151 -15.76 -4.07 0.78
CA MET A 151 -15.99 -2.64 0.65
C MET A 151 -17.48 -2.34 0.69
N ILE A 152 -17.90 -1.48 1.63
CA ILE A 152 -19.29 -1.01 1.71
C ILE A 152 -19.63 -0.31 0.40
N CYS A 153 -20.62 -0.84 -0.30
CA CYS A 153 -20.97 -0.44 -1.66
C CYS A 153 -22.47 -0.66 -1.94
N THR A 154 -22.91 -0.25 -3.12
CA THR A 154 -24.26 -0.48 -3.65
C THR A 154 -24.19 -1.52 -4.76
N ALA A 155 -25.01 -2.56 -4.66
CA ALA A 155 -25.14 -3.55 -5.72
C ALA A 155 -26.08 -3.04 -6.81
N ARG A 156 -25.68 -3.15 -8.08
CA ARG A 156 -26.48 -2.79 -9.25
C ARG A 156 -26.62 -3.97 -10.19
N ALA A 157 -27.72 -4.02 -10.93
CA ALA A 157 -27.83 -4.88 -12.11
C ALA A 157 -26.85 -4.37 -13.18
N VAL A 158 -26.26 -5.29 -13.95
CA VAL A 158 -25.38 -4.95 -15.08
C VAL A 158 -26.23 -4.76 -16.33
N THR A 159 -27.06 -5.76 -16.63
CA THR A 159 -27.95 -5.78 -17.80
C THR A 159 -29.43 -5.89 -17.43
N GLY A 160 -29.75 -6.39 -16.23
CA GLY A 160 -31.10 -6.73 -15.79
C GLY A 160 -31.63 -8.04 -16.36
N LEU A 161 -30.84 -8.77 -17.17
CA LEU A 161 -31.27 -10.01 -17.83
C LEU A 161 -31.03 -11.26 -16.96
N ARG A 162 -30.20 -11.14 -15.92
CA ARG A 162 -29.86 -12.24 -15.02
C ARG A 162 -30.26 -11.88 -13.58
N PRO A 163 -30.56 -12.89 -12.74
CA PRO A 163 -30.70 -12.68 -11.31
C PRO A 163 -29.46 -11.98 -10.74
N MET A 164 -29.68 -11.12 -9.75
CA MET A 164 -28.58 -10.49 -9.06
C MET A 164 -27.87 -11.48 -8.12
N TYR A 165 -26.55 -11.32 -7.99
CA TYR A 165 -25.70 -12.16 -7.13
C TYR A 165 -26.33 -12.39 -5.74
N LEU A 166 -26.42 -13.66 -5.34
CA LEU A 166 -27.01 -14.11 -4.06
C LEU A 166 -28.39 -13.50 -3.72
N GLY A 167 -29.20 -13.19 -4.72
CA GLY A 167 -30.54 -12.62 -4.51
C GLY A 167 -30.52 -11.18 -4.00
N LEU A 168 -29.41 -10.46 -4.15
CA LEU A 168 -29.34 -9.03 -3.87
C LEU A 168 -30.38 -8.26 -4.69
N THR A 169 -30.83 -7.11 -4.17
CA THR A 169 -31.71 -6.20 -4.91
C THR A 169 -30.92 -5.04 -5.51
N ALA A 170 -31.28 -4.57 -6.69
CA ALA A 170 -30.62 -3.44 -7.33
C ALA A 170 -30.81 -2.17 -6.48
N GLY A 171 -29.71 -1.49 -6.15
CA GLY A 171 -29.69 -0.35 -5.23
C GLY A 171 -29.50 -0.72 -3.76
N GLN A 172 -29.39 -2.01 -3.43
CA GLN A 172 -29.14 -2.45 -2.06
C GLN A 172 -27.73 -2.08 -1.60
N LEU A 173 -27.64 -1.48 -0.41
CA LEU A 173 -26.37 -1.29 0.30
C LEU A 173 -25.88 -2.65 0.83
N THR A 174 -24.64 -2.99 0.53
CA THR A 174 -24.02 -4.28 0.86
C THR A 174 -22.50 -4.16 0.86
N ASN A 175 -21.78 -5.28 0.90
CA ASN A 175 -20.32 -5.33 0.88
C ASN A 175 -19.85 -6.08 -0.38
N SER A 176 -18.91 -5.48 -1.11
CA SER A 176 -18.30 -6.15 -2.26
C SER A 176 -17.34 -7.22 -1.76
N PRO A 177 -17.46 -8.48 -2.21
CA PRO A 177 -16.59 -9.56 -1.77
C PRO A 177 -15.19 -9.55 -2.41
N GLN A 178 -14.97 -8.72 -3.44
CA GLN A 178 -13.69 -8.61 -4.16
C GLN A 178 -12.76 -7.54 -3.61
N PHE A 179 -13.33 -6.52 -2.97
CA PHE A 179 -12.60 -5.35 -2.55
C PHE A 179 -12.71 -5.18 -1.06
N SER A 180 -11.61 -4.89 -0.38
CA SER A 180 -11.62 -4.23 0.92
C SER A 180 -11.56 -2.73 0.71
N GLY A 181 -11.89 -1.96 1.74
CA GLY A 181 -11.82 -0.52 1.58
C GLY A 181 -12.09 0.28 2.84
N VAL A 182 -11.99 1.60 2.64
CA VAL A 182 -12.29 2.64 3.61
C VAL A 182 -12.93 3.83 2.91
N TYR A 183 -13.45 4.75 3.71
CA TYR A 183 -13.92 6.05 3.26
C TYR A 183 -13.05 7.15 3.89
N LEU A 184 -12.35 7.93 3.08
CA LEU A 184 -11.44 9.00 3.51
C LEU A 184 -12.06 10.38 3.36
N ARG A 185 -11.87 11.25 4.35
CA ARG A 185 -12.43 12.60 4.36
C ARG A 185 -11.86 13.47 3.24
N GLY A 186 -12.74 14.20 2.55
CA GLY A 186 -12.36 15.18 1.55
C GLY A 186 -11.66 16.40 2.14
N GLY A 187 -11.04 17.19 1.26
CA GLY A 187 -10.23 18.36 1.62
C GLY A 187 -8.82 18.02 2.11
N LEU A 188 -8.47 16.73 2.19
CA LEU A 188 -7.21 16.24 2.78
C LEU A 188 -6.42 15.38 1.79
N SER A 189 -5.10 15.33 1.94
CA SER A 189 -4.24 14.35 1.28
C SER A 189 -3.72 13.27 2.25
N TYR A 190 -3.44 12.09 1.71
CA TYR A 190 -3.10 10.88 2.45
C TYR A 190 -1.93 10.12 1.80
N SER A 191 -0.99 9.67 2.62
CA SER A 191 0.09 8.76 2.21
C SER A 191 -0.30 7.32 2.51
N ILE A 192 -0.20 6.48 1.49
CA ILE A 192 -0.41 5.03 1.56
C ILE A 192 0.93 4.33 1.40
N THR A 193 1.24 3.42 2.31
CA THR A 193 2.34 2.46 2.17
C THR A 193 1.77 1.05 2.20
N LYS A 194 2.21 0.19 1.29
CA LYS A 194 1.66 -1.16 1.10
C LYS A 194 2.72 -2.17 0.66
N THR A 195 2.48 -3.45 0.87
CA THR A 195 3.43 -4.54 0.54
C THR A 195 3.18 -5.20 -0.82
N PHE A 196 2.24 -4.68 -1.63
CA PHE A 196 1.95 -5.13 -2.99
C PHE A 196 2.11 -4.00 -4.00
N ASP A 197 2.35 -4.33 -5.27
CA ASP A 197 2.79 -3.37 -6.30
C ASP A 197 1.63 -2.63 -7.00
N TYR A 198 0.48 -3.25 -7.20
CA TYR A 198 -0.67 -2.63 -7.88
C TYR A 198 -1.40 -1.56 -7.06
N PRO A 199 -1.90 -0.47 -7.69
CA PRO A 199 -2.42 0.69 -6.96
C PRO A 199 -3.68 0.41 -6.14
N ILE A 200 -3.88 1.19 -5.08
CA ILE A 200 -5.15 1.32 -4.38
C ILE A 200 -6.05 2.26 -5.19
N ASN A 201 -7.29 1.86 -5.43
CA ASN A 201 -8.27 2.64 -6.18
C ASN A 201 -8.97 3.65 -5.28
N PHE A 202 -9.40 4.77 -5.86
CA PHE A 202 -10.20 5.78 -5.19
C PHE A 202 -11.04 6.57 -6.19
N SER A 203 -12.10 7.24 -5.71
CA SER A 203 -12.90 8.16 -6.53
C SER A 203 -13.02 9.52 -5.86
N LYS A 204 -12.89 10.58 -6.65
CA LYS A 204 -13.13 11.98 -6.26
C LYS A 204 -14.50 12.48 -6.74
N VAL A 205 -15.27 11.63 -7.39
CA VAL A 205 -16.53 12.03 -8.04
C VAL A 205 -17.64 12.04 -7.00
N ASP A 206 -18.44 13.11 -6.97
CA ASP A 206 -19.60 13.29 -6.08
C ASP A 206 -20.84 12.45 -6.48
N SER A 207 -20.63 11.41 -7.28
CA SER A 207 -21.65 10.49 -7.76
C SER A 207 -21.21 9.05 -7.60
N GLU A 208 -22.13 8.14 -7.91
CA GLU A 208 -21.83 6.72 -7.93
C GLU A 208 -20.84 6.37 -9.07
N VAL A 209 -19.90 5.48 -8.76
CA VAL A 209 -18.86 4.97 -9.66
C VAL A 209 -18.80 3.45 -9.56
N SER A 210 -18.69 2.76 -10.70
CA SER A 210 -18.49 1.31 -10.74
C SER A 210 -17.07 0.94 -10.32
N MET A 211 -16.94 -0.02 -9.41
CA MET A 211 -15.66 -0.65 -9.09
C MET A 211 -15.38 -1.85 -10.00
N ALA A 212 -16.40 -2.70 -10.22
CA ALA A 212 -16.31 -3.88 -11.06
C ALA A 212 -17.69 -4.40 -11.45
N ASP A 213 -17.74 -5.03 -12.62
CA ASP A 213 -18.87 -5.80 -13.11
C ASP A 213 -18.52 -7.29 -13.07
N ASN A 214 -19.37 -8.09 -12.46
CA ASN A 214 -19.22 -9.54 -12.41
C ASN A 214 -20.46 -10.18 -13.02
N VAL A 215 -20.28 -10.88 -14.13
CA VAL A 215 -21.36 -11.49 -14.90
C VAL A 215 -20.97 -12.94 -15.19
N THR A 216 -21.84 -13.86 -14.80
CA THR A 216 -21.72 -15.29 -15.11
C THR A 216 -22.90 -15.72 -15.98
N ALA A 217 -23.01 -17.02 -16.28
CA ALA A 217 -24.22 -17.55 -16.92
C ALA A 217 -25.45 -17.39 -16.03
N ASP A 218 -25.29 -17.52 -14.71
CA ASP A 218 -26.38 -17.68 -13.75
C ASP A 218 -26.76 -16.39 -13.02
N TRP A 219 -25.82 -15.44 -12.88
CA TRP A 219 -26.04 -14.22 -12.11
C TRP A 219 -25.22 -13.04 -12.61
N GLU A 220 -25.59 -11.84 -12.18
CA GLU A 220 -24.83 -10.62 -12.41
C GLU A 220 -24.79 -9.71 -11.17
N VAL A 221 -23.76 -8.89 -11.07
CA VAL A 221 -23.69 -7.77 -10.12
C VAL A 221 -22.65 -6.76 -10.56
N ARG A 222 -22.99 -5.48 -10.49
CA ARG A 222 -22.06 -4.37 -10.52
C ARG A 222 -21.89 -3.84 -9.10
N TRP A 223 -20.65 -3.81 -8.61
CA TRP A 223 -20.30 -3.23 -7.32
C TRP A 223 -20.01 -1.75 -7.50
N SER A 224 -20.81 -0.86 -6.92
CA SER A 224 -20.65 0.58 -7.10
C SER A 224 -20.45 1.30 -5.78
N VAL A 225 -19.58 2.28 -5.74
CA VAL A 225 -19.34 3.14 -4.56
C VAL A 225 -19.71 4.57 -4.87
N LYS A 226 -20.02 5.34 -3.83
CA LYS A 226 -20.28 6.77 -3.92
C LYS A 226 -19.81 7.43 -2.63
N PRO A 227 -19.49 8.74 -2.66
CA PRO A 227 -19.17 9.44 -1.43
C PRO A 227 -20.39 9.56 -0.51
N TYR A 228 -20.12 9.72 0.80
CA TYR A 228 -21.15 9.94 1.81
C TYR A 228 -20.84 11.19 2.62
N SER A 229 -21.85 12.04 2.82
CA SER A 229 -21.72 13.17 3.73
C SER A 229 -21.53 12.70 5.18
N MET A 230 -20.91 13.54 6.02
CA MET A 230 -20.79 13.27 7.46
C MET A 230 -22.15 12.99 8.11
N ALA A 231 -23.21 13.69 7.66
CA ALA A 231 -24.58 13.49 8.14
C ALA A 231 -25.15 12.09 7.83
N GLN A 232 -24.67 11.43 6.77
CA GLN A 232 -25.07 10.08 6.38
C GLN A 232 -24.12 9.00 6.91
N ALA A 233 -22.93 9.38 7.36
CA ALA A 233 -21.83 8.46 7.58
C ALA A 233 -22.18 7.38 8.62
N ASP A 234 -22.73 7.76 9.75
CA ASP A 234 -23.05 6.81 10.83
C ASP A 234 -24.05 5.72 10.40
N ALA A 235 -25.01 6.07 9.54
CA ALA A 235 -26.04 5.16 9.06
C ALA A 235 -25.54 4.21 7.96
N VAL A 236 -24.49 4.59 7.23
CA VAL A 236 -24.07 3.87 6.02
C VAL A 236 -22.67 3.24 6.14
N ILE A 237 -21.70 3.99 6.64
CA ILE A 237 -20.29 3.60 6.75
C ILE A 237 -19.82 3.49 8.21
N GLY A 238 -20.76 3.52 9.15
CA GLY A 238 -20.53 3.28 10.57
C GLY A 238 -20.02 4.50 11.35
N LYS A 239 -19.96 4.31 12.67
CA LYS A 239 -19.61 5.35 13.65
C LYS A 239 -18.12 5.73 13.60
N VAL A 240 -17.79 6.82 14.28
CA VAL A 240 -16.40 7.23 14.52
C VAL A 240 -15.62 6.12 15.20
N TYR A 241 -14.47 5.77 14.60
CA TYR A 241 -13.50 4.90 15.25
C TYR A 241 -12.88 5.59 16.45
N GLN A 242 -12.93 4.92 17.61
CA GLN A 242 -12.17 5.34 18.78
C GLN A 242 -10.67 5.24 18.50
N ASN A 243 -9.90 6.12 19.13
CA ASN A 243 -8.45 6.07 19.06
C ASN A 243 -7.94 4.82 19.80
N LYS A 244 -7.31 3.91 19.07
CA LYS A 244 -6.73 2.65 19.55
C LYS A 244 -5.29 2.54 19.04
N SER A 245 -4.36 3.01 19.87
CA SER A 245 -2.91 2.96 19.59
C SER A 245 -2.27 1.60 19.89
N LEU A 246 -2.89 0.82 20.78
CA LEU A 246 -2.50 -0.56 21.06
C LEU A 246 -2.91 -1.48 19.90
N ALA A 247 -2.01 -2.41 19.58
CA ALA A 247 -2.21 -3.29 18.43
C ALA A 247 -3.39 -4.24 18.65
N TYR A 248 -4.21 -4.43 17.62
CA TYR A 248 -5.36 -5.32 17.57
C TYR A 248 -6.45 -5.05 18.61
N SER A 249 -6.38 -3.94 19.33
CA SER A 249 -7.41 -3.62 20.33
C SER A 249 -8.80 -3.48 19.70
N TYR A 250 -8.88 -3.05 18.44
CA TYR A 250 -10.18 -2.96 17.75
C TYR A 250 -10.85 -4.33 17.61
N ASP A 251 -10.11 -5.33 17.14
CA ASP A 251 -10.64 -6.69 16.92
C ASP A 251 -10.74 -7.49 18.23
N ASN A 252 -9.77 -7.31 19.14
CA ASN A 252 -9.76 -7.96 20.44
C ASN A 252 -10.89 -7.45 21.33
N ASP A 253 -11.14 -6.14 21.36
CA ASP A 253 -12.25 -5.61 22.16
C ASP A 253 -13.57 -6.19 21.66
N ALA A 254 -13.77 -6.35 20.34
CA ALA A 254 -14.97 -6.99 19.79
C ALA A 254 -15.09 -8.48 20.16
N ARG A 255 -13.99 -9.24 20.11
CA ARG A 255 -13.97 -10.67 20.50
C ARG A 255 -14.13 -10.89 22.00
N TYR A 256 -13.65 -9.96 22.81
CA TYR A 256 -13.58 -10.07 24.27
C TYR A 256 -14.51 -9.11 25.01
N THR A 257 -15.42 -8.41 24.32
CA THR A 257 -16.52 -7.66 24.96
C THR A 257 -17.44 -8.61 25.72
N SER A 258 -17.09 -8.76 27.00
CA SER A 258 -17.76 -9.39 28.14
C SER A 258 -18.47 -10.72 27.89
N LYS A 259 -17.85 -11.82 28.33
CA LYS A 259 -18.65 -12.84 29.01
C LYS A 259 -19.30 -12.15 30.21
N VAL A 260 -20.63 -12.10 30.20
CA VAL A 260 -21.45 -11.76 31.37
C VAL A 260 -21.15 -12.75 32.49
#